data_AF-A0A7C6LQZ4-F1
#
_entry.id   AF-A0A7C6LQZ4-F1
#
_cell.length_a   1.000
_cell.length_b   1.000
_cell.length_c   1.000
_cell.angle_alpha   90.00
_cell.angle_beta   90.00
_cell.angle_gamma   90.00
#
_symmetry.space_group_name_H-M   'P 1'
#
loop_
_entity.id
_entity.type
_entity.pdbx_description
1 polymer ?
#
loop_
_entity_poly.entity_id
_entity_poly.type
_entity_poly.pdbx_seq_one_letter_code
_entity_poly.pdbx_strand_id
1 'polypeptide(L)'
;MAVTLPRGGADSIGLVTGREGGAVHGLGAQYAPADLSGRVVPVIVREQGVGRGAQPLTFLANITERGAGGTEAMTYAAWSSFLIDDGWRTFGVRLDPSRPASHSFAVLDARSDDHVALELWASRLDVHLTAGITPLDTITAQQAGPDRPSLPDWTSSGAIVGLQGGTDEVRRQVDSLLEAGADISAVWLQDW
;
A
#
# COMPACT_ATOMS: atom_id res chain seq x y z
N MET A 1 8.93 -8.99 -18.27
CA MET A 1 8.38 -10.28 -18.73
C MET A 1 6.88 -10.16 -18.85
N ALA A 2 6.26 -10.81 -19.85
CA ALA A 2 4.81 -10.84 -19.98
C ALA A 2 4.31 -12.27 -20.27
N VAL A 3 3.23 -12.67 -19.60
CA VAL A 3 2.55 -13.96 -19.79
C VAL A 3 1.09 -13.67 -20.16
N THR A 4 0.54 -14.44 -21.10
CA THR A 4 -0.87 -14.30 -21.51
C THR A 4 -1.47 -15.69 -21.71
N LEU A 5 -2.61 -15.93 -21.08
CA LEU A 5 -3.35 -17.19 -21.19
C LEU A 5 -4.16 -17.23 -22.49
N PRO A 6 -4.33 -18.41 -23.10
CA PRO A 6 -5.25 -18.59 -24.22
C PRO A 6 -6.71 -18.39 -23.76
N ARG A 7 -7.57 -17.98 -24.70
CA ARG A 7 -9.01 -17.78 -24.39
C ARG A 7 -9.68 -19.11 -24.03
N GLY A 8 -10.58 -19.07 -23.04
CA GLY A 8 -11.41 -20.22 -22.64
C GLY A 8 -10.70 -21.26 -21.78
N GLY A 9 -9.54 -20.92 -21.20
CA GLY A 9 -8.77 -21.77 -20.29
C GLY A 9 -8.74 -21.25 -18.86
N ALA A 10 -7.58 -21.33 -18.21
CA ALA A 10 -7.35 -20.80 -16.86
C ALA A 10 -7.70 -19.31 -16.73
N ASP A 11 -8.10 -18.90 -15.52
CA ASP A 11 -8.55 -17.56 -15.14
C ASP A 11 -7.56 -16.82 -14.23
N SER A 12 -6.51 -17.50 -13.76
CA SER A 12 -5.43 -16.90 -12.98
C SER A 12 -4.03 -17.30 -13.46
N ILE A 13 -3.05 -16.46 -13.17
CA ILE A 13 -1.63 -16.68 -13.45
C ILE A 13 -0.85 -16.63 -12.14
N GLY A 14 -0.09 -17.69 -11.85
CA GLY A 14 0.86 -17.74 -10.75
C GLY A 14 2.27 -17.31 -11.16
N LEU A 15 2.91 -16.48 -10.36
CA LEU A 15 4.35 -16.22 -10.39
C LEU A 15 4.96 -16.72 -9.08
N VAL A 16 5.92 -17.64 -9.17
CA VAL A 16 6.66 -18.17 -8.01
C VAL A 16 8.12 -17.76 -8.12
N THR A 17 8.65 -17.21 -7.05
CA THR A 17 10.06 -16.80 -6.92
C THR A 17 10.68 -17.53 -5.75
N GLY A 18 11.88 -18.09 -5.93
CA GLY A 18 12.64 -18.63 -4.81
C GLY A 18 13.14 -17.53 -3.88
N ARG A 19 13.31 -17.84 -2.59
CA ARG A 19 13.97 -17.01 -1.58
C ARG A 19 14.74 -17.91 -0.61
N GLU A 20 15.69 -17.35 0.14
CA GLU A 20 16.45 -18.07 1.18
C GLU A 20 16.16 -17.47 2.55
N GLY A 21 14.97 -17.72 3.08
CA GLY A 21 14.45 -16.98 4.24
C GLY A 21 14.18 -15.52 3.85
N GLY A 22 14.52 -14.56 4.72
CA GLY A 22 14.35 -13.14 4.42
C GLY A 22 12.97 -12.57 4.69
N ALA A 23 12.86 -11.25 4.56
CA ALA A 23 11.62 -10.50 4.75
C ALA A 23 10.92 -10.25 3.41
N VAL A 24 9.59 -10.25 3.42
CA VAL A 24 8.77 -9.92 2.25
C VAL A 24 8.06 -8.60 2.50
N HIS A 25 8.19 -7.64 1.59
CA HIS A 25 7.70 -6.28 1.74
C HIS A 25 6.83 -5.84 0.56
N GLY A 26 6.07 -4.77 0.76
CA GLY A 26 5.29 -4.11 -0.28
C GLY A 26 3.80 -4.43 -0.18
N LEU A 27 3.21 -4.85 -1.29
CA LEU A 27 1.76 -5.03 -1.44
C LEU A 27 0.94 -3.73 -1.28
N GLY A 28 1.56 -2.58 -1.55
CA GLY A 28 0.98 -1.26 -1.35
C GLY A 28 1.17 -0.75 0.09
N ALA A 29 0.17 -0.03 0.63
CA ALA A 29 0.19 0.46 1.99
C ALA A 29 -0.33 -0.62 2.95
N GLN A 30 0.57 -1.28 3.66
CA GLN A 30 0.23 -2.23 4.70
C GLN A 30 0.26 -1.55 6.07
N TYR A 31 -0.70 -1.89 6.92
CA TYR A 31 -0.77 -1.39 8.29
C TYR A 31 -0.62 -2.53 9.31
N ALA A 32 -0.21 -3.71 8.85
CA ALA A 32 0.37 -4.78 9.64
C ALA A 32 1.91 -4.58 9.68
N PRO A 33 2.70 -5.43 10.37
CA PRO A 33 4.16 -5.36 10.28
C PRO A 33 4.64 -5.31 8.83
N ALA A 34 5.70 -4.53 8.58
CA ALA A 34 6.22 -4.31 7.23
C ALA A 34 6.76 -5.61 6.60
N ASP A 35 7.22 -6.55 7.42
CA ASP A 35 7.57 -7.91 7.00
C ASP A 35 6.31 -8.79 6.95
N LEU A 36 6.04 -9.31 5.75
CA LEU A 36 4.91 -10.14 5.39
C LEU A 36 5.26 -11.63 5.34
N SER A 37 6.50 -12.01 5.68
CA SER A 37 6.91 -13.42 5.81
C SER A 37 5.99 -14.16 6.77
N GLY A 38 5.64 -15.41 6.43
CA GLY A 38 4.69 -16.22 7.19
C GLY A 38 3.21 -15.91 6.90
N ARG A 39 2.88 -14.97 6.00
CA ARG A 39 1.49 -14.53 5.76
C ARG A 39 0.97 -14.89 4.38
N VAL A 40 -0.36 -14.97 4.29
CA VAL A 40 -1.11 -14.92 3.03
C VAL A 40 -1.84 -13.58 2.99
N VAL A 41 -1.60 -12.79 1.96
CA VAL A 41 -2.11 -11.43 1.84
C VAL A 41 -2.97 -11.31 0.58
N PRO A 42 -4.30 -11.17 0.73
CA PRO A 42 -5.17 -10.79 -0.36
C PRO A 42 -4.87 -9.35 -0.78
N VAL A 43 -4.61 -9.13 -2.07
CA VAL A 43 -4.37 -7.82 -2.65
C VAL A 43 -5.68 -7.32 -3.25
N ILE A 44 -6.42 -6.58 -2.43
CA ILE A 44 -7.71 -5.99 -2.81
C ILE A 44 -7.96 -4.72 -2.00
N VAL A 45 -8.37 -3.66 -2.69
CA VAL A 45 -8.77 -2.39 -2.08
C VAL A 45 -10.07 -2.58 -1.33
N ARG A 46 -10.07 -2.23 -0.04
CA ARG A 46 -11.24 -2.28 0.85
C ARG A 46 -11.16 -1.13 1.85
N GLU A 47 -12.27 -0.87 2.53
CA GLU A 47 -12.22 -0.14 3.80
C GLU A 47 -11.15 -0.76 4.71
N GLN A 48 -10.26 0.06 5.29
CA GLN A 48 -9.15 -0.41 6.12
C GLN A 48 -9.66 -1.12 7.39
N GLY A 49 -10.81 -0.69 7.88
CA GLY A 49 -11.47 -1.20 9.07
C GLY A 49 -11.06 -0.49 10.36
N VAL A 50 -11.94 -0.57 11.36
CA VAL A 50 -11.83 0.06 12.68
C VAL A 50 -11.37 -0.98 13.70
N GLY A 51 -10.20 -0.75 14.30
CA GLY A 51 -9.56 -1.69 15.24
C GLY A 51 -8.80 -2.84 14.56
N ARG A 52 -9.26 -3.33 13.40
CA ARG A 52 -8.48 -4.20 12.49
C ARG A 52 -8.00 -5.51 13.11
N GLY A 53 -8.82 -6.12 13.97
CA GLY A 53 -8.51 -7.34 14.73
C GLY A 53 -8.25 -7.07 16.21
N ALA A 54 -7.97 -5.83 16.61
CA ALA A 54 -7.75 -5.48 18.01
C ALA A 54 -9.07 -5.51 18.80
N GLN A 55 -9.20 -6.47 19.72
CA GLN A 55 -10.38 -6.60 20.58
C GLN A 55 -10.24 -5.75 21.86
N PRO A 56 -11.33 -5.15 22.38
CA PRO A 56 -12.73 -5.26 21.92
C PRO A 56 -13.13 -4.27 20.80
N LEU A 57 -12.22 -3.42 20.33
CA LEU A 57 -12.53 -2.35 19.37
C LEU A 57 -13.14 -2.88 18.06
N THR A 58 -12.56 -3.93 17.49
CA THR A 58 -13.08 -4.56 16.26
C THR A 58 -14.46 -5.18 16.46
N PHE A 59 -14.71 -5.82 17.61
CA PHE A 59 -16.05 -6.32 17.93
C PHE A 59 -17.07 -5.18 17.98
N LEU A 60 -16.76 -4.09 18.68
CA LEU A 60 -17.64 -2.92 18.78
C LEU A 60 -17.93 -2.33 17.40
N ALA A 61 -16.89 -2.08 16.60
CA ALA A 61 -17.05 -1.58 15.23
C ALA A 61 -17.90 -2.50 14.35
N ASN A 62 -17.79 -3.83 14.51
CA ASN A 62 -18.61 -4.75 13.74
C ASN A 62 -20.10 -4.64 14.08
N ILE A 63 -20.45 -4.46 15.36
CA ILE A 63 -21.85 -4.40 15.79
C ILE A 63 -22.46 -3.01 15.66
N THR A 64 -21.66 -1.93 15.73
CA THR A 64 -22.17 -0.55 15.63
C THR A 64 -22.07 0.02 14.21
N GLU A 65 -21.03 -0.34 13.45
CA GLU A 65 -20.71 0.25 12.14
C GLU A 65 -20.83 -0.77 10.99
N ARG A 66 -21.91 -1.55 10.96
CA ARG A 66 -22.25 -2.47 9.83
C ARG A 66 -21.11 -3.41 9.40
N GLY A 67 -20.33 -3.93 10.35
CA GLY A 67 -19.20 -4.83 10.03
C GLY A 67 -17.90 -4.10 9.68
N ALA A 68 -17.74 -2.83 10.04
CA ALA A 68 -16.54 -2.05 9.71
C ALA A 68 -15.27 -2.43 10.51
N GLY A 69 -15.29 -3.47 11.35
CA GLY A 69 -14.15 -3.79 12.22
C GLY A 69 -12.89 -4.23 11.46
N GLY A 70 -13.07 -4.84 10.29
CA GLY A 70 -11.99 -5.26 9.41
C GLY A 70 -10.96 -6.23 10.00
N THR A 71 -9.80 -6.34 9.36
CA THR A 71 -8.71 -7.27 9.73
C THR A 71 -7.34 -6.63 9.48
N GLU A 72 -6.27 -7.22 10.02
CA GLU A 72 -4.89 -6.77 9.78
C GLU A 72 -4.53 -6.67 8.29
N ALA A 73 -5.15 -7.50 7.43
CA ALA A 73 -4.88 -7.56 5.99
C ALA A 73 -5.71 -6.56 5.15
N MET A 74 -6.58 -5.74 5.77
CA MET A 74 -7.38 -4.76 5.03
C MET A 74 -6.64 -3.43 4.84
N THR A 75 -6.76 -2.87 3.64
CA THR A 75 -6.13 -1.61 3.24
C THR A 75 -6.88 -0.94 2.09
N TYR A 76 -6.86 0.40 2.06
CA TYR A 76 -7.34 1.21 0.94
C TYR A 76 -6.38 1.24 -0.25
N ALA A 77 -5.11 0.89 -0.04
CA ALA A 77 -4.05 1.08 -1.02
C ALA A 77 -3.30 -0.25 -1.25
N ALA A 78 -4.02 -1.25 -1.76
CA ALA A 78 -3.45 -2.54 -2.14
C ALA A 78 -2.77 -2.44 -3.53
N TRP A 79 -1.56 -3.01 -3.68
CA TRP A 79 -0.87 -3.04 -4.97
C TRP A 79 0.00 -4.28 -5.12
N SER A 80 -0.19 -5.11 -6.14
CA SER A 80 0.40 -6.47 -6.23
C SER A 80 1.92 -6.54 -6.48
N SER A 81 2.65 -5.45 -6.27
CA SER A 81 4.12 -5.41 -6.34
C SER A 81 4.72 -5.66 -4.97
N PHE A 82 5.81 -6.44 -4.92
CA PHE A 82 6.48 -6.81 -3.68
C PHE A 82 7.99 -6.86 -3.86
N LEU A 83 8.69 -6.88 -2.73
CA LEU A 83 10.14 -6.99 -2.63
C LEU A 83 10.47 -8.08 -1.62
N ILE A 84 11.49 -8.86 -1.93
CA ILE A 84 12.10 -9.85 -1.05
C ILE A 84 13.47 -9.30 -0.65
N ASP A 85 13.76 -9.32 0.65
CA ASP A 85 15.07 -9.01 1.22
C ASP A 85 15.59 -10.22 2.00
N ASP A 86 16.53 -10.95 1.38
CA ASP A 86 17.14 -12.15 1.97
C ASP A 86 18.37 -11.82 2.82
N GLY A 87 18.61 -10.54 3.14
CA GLY A 87 19.69 -10.07 4.01
C GLY A 87 21.06 -9.88 3.33
N TRP A 88 21.28 -10.47 2.16
CA TRP A 88 22.47 -10.24 1.33
C TRP A 88 22.16 -9.79 -0.11
N ARG A 89 20.89 -9.92 -0.53
CA ARG A 89 20.38 -9.54 -1.84
C ARG A 89 18.91 -9.18 -1.72
N THR A 90 18.46 -8.36 -2.66
CA THR A 90 17.06 -7.98 -2.78
C THR A 90 16.52 -8.33 -4.16
N PHE A 91 15.29 -8.83 -4.19
CA PHE A 91 14.57 -9.14 -5.43
C PHE A 91 13.21 -8.48 -5.44
N GLY A 92 12.94 -7.71 -6.49
CA GLY A 92 11.71 -6.95 -6.64
C GLY A 92 10.86 -7.46 -7.78
N VAL A 93 9.57 -7.64 -7.51
CA VAL A 93 8.52 -7.88 -8.52
C VAL A 93 7.64 -6.65 -8.58
N ARG A 94 7.65 -5.96 -9.73
CA ARG A 94 6.77 -4.80 -9.97
C ARG A 94 5.82 -5.08 -11.11
N LEU A 95 4.53 -4.86 -10.87
CA LEU A 95 3.52 -4.86 -11.94
C LEU A 95 3.45 -3.47 -12.60
N ASP A 96 3.13 -3.45 -13.89
CA ASP A 96 2.96 -2.21 -14.65
C ASP A 96 1.59 -1.58 -14.33
N PRO A 97 1.54 -0.38 -13.71
CA PRO A 97 0.29 0.27 -13.34
C PRO A 97 -0.56 0.72 -14.54
N SER A 98 0.04 0.83 -15.73
CA SER A 98 -0.69 1.19 -16.95
C SER A 98 -1.51 0.03 -17.53
N ARG A 99 -1.33 -1.20 -17.02
CA ARG A 99 -2.05 -2.39 -17.50
C ARG A 99 -3.28 -2.66 -16.65
N PRO A 100 -4.49 -2.73 -17.23
CA PRO A 100 -5.71 -3.04 -16.47
C PRO A 100 -5.62 -4.38 -15.70
N ALA A 101 -4.97 -5.38 -16.29
CA ALA A 101 -4.80 -6.69 -15.66
C ALA A 101 -4.03 -6.62 -14.33
N SER A 102 -3.11 -5.66 -14.17
CA SER A 102 -2.35 -5.46 -12.94
C SER A 102 -3.19 -5.03 -11.74
N HIS A 103 -4.40 -4.52 -11.98
CA HIS A 103 -5.35 -4.10 -10.95
C HIS A 103 -6.34 -5.21 -10.55
N SER A 104 -6.16 -6.40 -11.12
CA SER A 104 -7.02 -7.54 -10.80
C SER A 104 -6.74 -8.03 -9.38
N PHE A 105 -7.71 -8.75 -8.82
CA PHE A 105 -7.53 -9.43 -7.54
C PHE A 105 -6.27 -10.30 -7.59
N ALA A 106 -5.49 -10.25 -6.52
CA ALA A 106 -4.34 -11.12 -6.36
C ALA A 106 -4.24 -11.66 -4.94
N VAL A 107 -3.49 -12.73 -4.77
CA VAL A 107 -3.12 -13.28 -3.46
C VAL A 107 -1.62 -13.51 -3.46
N LEU A 108 -0.93 -12.97 -2.46
CA LEU A 108 0.46 -13.29 -2.19
C LEU A 108 0.54 -14.31 -1.05
N ASP A 109 1.25 -15.41 -1.27
CA ASP A 109 1.59 -16.40 -0.25
C ASP A 109 3.09 -16.36 0.04
N ALA A 110 3.43 -15.90 1.25
CA ALA A 110 4.80 -15.81 1.77
C ALA A 110 5.01 -16.73 2.99
N ARG A 111 4.19 -17.78 3.16
CA ARG A 111 4.31 -18.70 4.29
C ARG A 111 5.56 -19.58 4.25
N SER A 112 6.11 -19.81 3.06
CA SER A 112 7.26 -20.68 2.85
C SER A 112 8.55 -19.88 2.89
N ASP A 113 9.58 -20.39 3.57
CA ASP A 113 10.92 -19.79 3.62
C ASP A 113 11.76 -20.02 2.36
N ASP A 114 11.29 -20.86 1.44
CA ASP A 114 12.01 -21.18 0.20
C ASP A 114 11.43 -20.47 -1.03
N HIS A 115 10.22 -19.91 -0.93
CA HIS A 115 9.56 -19.24 -2.05
C HIS A 115 8.48 -18.25 -1.63
N VAL A 116 8.14 -17.36 -2.55
CA VAL A 116 6.96 -16.50 -2.52
C VAL A 116 6.15 -16.74 -3.78
N ALA A 117 4.84 -16.86 -3.64
CA ALA A 117 3.93 -17.01 -4.77
C ALA A 117 2.97 -15.81 -4.84
N LEU A 118 2.80 -15.25 -6.03
CA LEU A 118 1.74 -14.30 -6.35
C LEU A 118 0.80 -14.93 -7.38
N GLU A 119 -0.45 -15.10 -7.01
CA GLU A 119 -1.52 -15.47 -7.94
C GLU A 119 -2.30 -14.22 -8.34
N LEU A 120 -2.36 -13.91 -9.64
CA LEU A 120 -3.14 -12.81 -10.20
C LEU A 120 -4.33 -13.36 -10.98
N TRP A 121 -5.54 -12.94 -10.65
CA TRP A 121 -6.77 -13.37 -11.32
C TRP A 121 -7.00 -12.56 -12.59
N ALA A 122 -6.15 -12.81 -13.58
CA ALA A 122 -6.19 -12.18 -14.87
C ALA A 122 -5.65 -13.12 -15.95
N SER A 123 -6.10 -12.92 -17.20
CA SER A 123 -5.56 -13.64 -18.36
C SER A 123 -4.21 -13.13 -18.84
N ARG A 124 -3.64 -12.10 -18.19
CA ARG A 124 -2.36 -11.50 -18.56
C ARG A 124 -1.62 -11.00 -17.31
N LEU A 125 -0.32 -11.24 -17.28
CA LEU A 125 0.58 -10.75 -16.25
C LEU A 125 1.76 -10.04 -16.93
N ASP A 126 1.95 -8.75 -16.63
CA ASP A 126 3.11 -7.96 -17.06
C ASP A 126 3.92 -7.59 -15.82
N VAL A 127 5.15 -8.12 -15.72
CA VAL A 127 6.03 -7.91 -14.56
C VAL A 127 7.41 -7.39 -14.96
N HIS A 128 7.91 -6.48 -14.15
CA HIS A 128 9.29 -6.02 -14.13
C HIS A 128 9.99 -6.67 -12.95
N LEU A 129 11.03 -7.45 -13.24
CA LEU A 129 11.83 -8.14 -12.26
C LEU A 129 13.15 -7.38 -12.08
N THR A 130 13.57 -7.20 -10.83
CA THR A 130 14.77 -6.41 -10.51
C THR A 130 15.53 -7.11 -9.40
N ALA A 131 16.84 -7.26 -9.55
CA ALA A 131 17.72 -7.73 -8.49
C ALA A 131 18.62 -6.57 -8.03
N GLY A 132 18.89 -6.50 -6.73
CA GLY A 132 19.76 -5.50 -6.10
C GLY A 132 20.58 -6.11 -4.97
N ILE A 133 21.51 -5.32 -4.42
CA ILE A 133 22.26 -5.69 -3.22
C ILE A 133 21.53 -5.17 -1.97
N THR A 134 20.91 -4.00 -2.08
CA THR A 134 20.11 -3.38 -1.01
C THR A 134 18.68 -3.07 -1.46
N PRO A 135 17.72 -2.91 -0.53
CA PRO A 135 16.37 -2.48 -0.88
C PRO A 135 16.33 -1.17 -1.67
N LEU A 136 17.25 -0.24 -1.36
CA LEU A 136 17.37 1.03 -2.08
C LEU A 136 17.75 0.83 -3.55
N ASP A 137 18.70 -0.07 -3.85
CA ASP A 137 19.11 -0.36 -5.23
C ASP A 137 17.93 -0.90 -6.05
N THR A 138 17.20 -1.86 -5.47
CA THR A 138 16.03 -2.47 -6.13
C THR A 138 14.93 -1.46 -6.34
N ILE A 139 14.58 -0.65 -5.33
CA ILE A 139 13.56 0.38 -5.47
C ILE A 139 13.99 1.42 -6.50
N THR A 140 15.23 1.89 -6.47
CA THR A 140 15.76 2.87 -7.43
C THR A 140 15.63 2.35 -8.86
N ALA A 141 16.04 1.11 -9.11
CA ALA A 141 15.92 0.49 -10.42
C ALA A 141 14.45 0.26 -10.83
N GLN A 142 13.57 -0.15 -9.91
CA GLN A 142 12.14 -0.34 -10.20
C GLN A 142 11.42 0.97 -10.51
N GLN A 143 11.82 2.06 -9.86
CA GLN A 143 11.22 3.38 -9.99
C GLN A 143 11.92 4.26 -11.02
N ALA A 144 12.95 3.76 -11.72
CA ALA A 144 13.55 4.42 -12.86
C ALA A 144 12.47 4.69 -13.93
N GLY A 145 12.31 5.96 -14.31
CA GLY A 145 11.17 6.39 -15.11
C GLY A 145 11.00 7.91 -15.09
N PRO A 146 9.79 8.43 -15.36
CA PRO A 146 9.56 9.86 -15.44
C PRO A 146 9.88 10.56 -14.11
N ASP A 147 10.37 11.79 -14.22
CA ASP A 147 10.70 12.62 -13.06
C ASP A 147 9.51 12.74 -12.12
N ARG A 148 9.79 12.56 -10.83
CA ARG A 148 8.81 12.78 -9.77
C ARG A 148 8.94 14.21 -9.30
N PRO A 149 7.87 15.00 -9.35
CA PRO A 149 7.95 16.39 -8.90
C PRO A 149 8.26 16.42 -7.41
N SER A 150 9.11 17.36 -7.01
CA SER A 150 9.25 17.75 -5.60
C SER A 150 7.90 18.25 -5.07
N LEU A 151 7.68 18.10 -3.77
CA LEU A 151 6.55 18.75 -3.11
C LEU A 151 6.70 20.28 -3.20
N PRO A 152 5.60 21.04 -3.34
CA PRO A 152 5.67 22.50 -3.29
C PRO A 152 6.23 23.00 -1.94
N ASP A 153 7.08 24.01 -1.97
CA ASP A 153 7.82 24.50 -0.78
C ASP A 153 6.91 24.88 0.40
N TRP A 154 5.70 25.40 0.13
CA TRP A 154 4.76 25.78 1.19
C TRP A 154 4.29 24.59 2.04
N THR A 155 4.31 23.35 1.50
CA THR A 155 3.83 22.17 2.23
C THR A 155 4.69 21.80 3.43
N SER A 156 5.94 22.30 3.48
CA SER A 156 6.89 22.05 4.57
C SER A 156 7.11 23.28 5.46
N SER A 157 6.42 24.40 5.22
CA SER A 157 6.59 25.65 5.98
C SER A 157 5.72 25.73 7.24
N GLY A 158 4.97 24.68 7.58
CA GLY A 158 4.04 24.64 8.70
C GLY A 158 2.99 23.54 8.54
N ALA A 159 2.12 23.38 9.54
CA ALA A 159 1.04 22.41 9.50
C ALA A 159 -0.06 22.81 8.49
N ILE A 160 -0.61 21.81 7.79
CA ILE A 160 -1.87 21.94 7.06
C ILE A 160 -2.99 21.54 8.01
N VAL A 161 -3.78 22.51 8.48
CA VAL A 161 -4.76 22.29 9.55
C VAL A 161 -6.12 21.95 8.94
N GLY A 162 -6.64 20.76 9.24
CA GLY A 162 -7.98 20.34 8.84
C GLY A 162 -9.04 20.97 9.72
N LEU A 163 -9.89 21.84 9.15
CA LEU A 163 -10.90 22.63 9.86
C LEU A 163 -12.26 22.52 9.21
N GLN A 164 -13.32 22.77 9.99
CA GLN A 164 -14.72 22.81 9.56
C GLN A 164 -15.51 23.83 10.38
N GLY A 165 -16.72 24.17 9.93
CA GLY A 165 -17.66 25.03 10.66
C GLY A 165 -17.92 26.40 10.02
N GLY A 166 -17.54 26.57 8.76
CA GLY A 166 -17.69 27.84 8.03
C GLY A 166 -16.66 28.91 8.39
N THR A 167 -16.71 30.04 7.68
CA THR A 167 -15.65 31.05 7.65
C THR A 167 -15.26 31.60 9.03
N ASP A 168 -16.23 31.97 9.86
CA ASP A 168 -15.95 32.63 11.14
C ASP A 168 -15.28 31.69 12.14
N GLU A 169 -15.75 30.45 12.21
CA GLU A 169 -15.19 29.42 13.09
C GLU A 169 -13.77 29.03 12.65
N VAL A 170 -13.56 28.84 11.35
CA VAL A 170 -12.24 28.55 10.77
C VAL A 170 -11.25 29.66 11.14
N ARG A 171 -11.62 30.94 10.93
CA ARG A 171 -10.75 32.07 11.25
C ARG A 171 -10.41 32.14 12.74
N ARG A 172 -11.41 31.97 13.60
CA ARG A 172 -11.23 31.95 15.06
C ARG A 172 -10.24 30.86 15.49
N GLN A 173 -10.31 29.66 14.91
CA GLN A 173 -9.37 28.58 15.22
C GLN A 173 -7.96 28.85 14.68
N VAL A 174 -7.83 29.40 13.48
CA VAL A 174 -6.54 29.82 12.93
C VAL A 174 -5.87 30.87 13.81
N ASP A 175 -6.61 31.92 14.20
CA ASP A 175 -6.08 32.98 15.07
C ASP A 175 -5.59 32.40 16.40
N SER A 176 -6.39 31.53 17.02
CA SER A 176 -6.01 30.86 18.27
C SER A 176 -4.74 30.01 18.15
N LEU A 177 -4.52 29.35 17.01
CA LEU A 177 -3.32 28.55 16.77
C LEU A 177 -2.09 29.44 16.55
N LEU A 178 -2.23 30.53 15.80
CA LEU A 178 -1.17 31.51 15.58
C LEU A 178 -0.77 32.22 16.88
N GLU A 179 -1.73 32.61 17.71
CA GLU A 179 -1.51 33.19 19.05
C GLU A 179 -0.77 32.21 19.98
N ALA A 180 -1.00 30.91 19.81
CA ALA A 180 -0.28 29.86 20.52
C ALA A 180 1.14 29.57 19.95
N GLY A 181 1.54 30.26 18.88
CA GLY A 181 2.85 30.14 18.25
C GLY A 181 2.99 28.97 17.27
N ALA A 182 1.90 28.44 16.72
CA ALA A 182 1.96 27.38 15.72
C ALA A 182 2.35 27.94 14.33
N ASP A 183 3.26 27.26 13.64
CA ASP A 183 3.54 27.49 12.23
C ASP A 183 2.47 26.79 11.37
N ILE A 184 1.64 27.56 10.67
CA ILE A 184 0.55 27.06 9.82
C ILE A 184 0.89 27.41 8.36
N SER A 185 0.89 26.41 7.49
CA SER A 185 1.13 26.60 6.05
C SER A 185 -0.16 26.75 5.24
N ALA A 186 -1.22 26.04 5.64
CA ALA A 186 -2.52 26.08 4.97
C ALA A 186 -3.64 25.59 5.90
N VAL A 187 -4.87 25.84 5.46
CA VAL A 187 -6.07 25.22 6.01
C VAL A 187 -6.68 24.27 4.97
N TRP A 188 -7.13 23.11 5.42
CA TRP A 188 -7.89 22.16 4.61
C TRP A 188 -9.33 22.12 5.12
N LEU A 189 -10.27 22.57 4.30
CA LEU A 189 -11.69 22.66 4.64
C LEU A 189 -12.45 21.57 3.91
N GLN A 190 -12.80 20.49 4.62
CA GLN A 190 -13.53 19.37 4.00
C GLN A 190 -15.04 19.67 3.81
N ASP A 191 -15.56 20.71 4.47
CA ASP A 191 -16.93 21.21 4.41
C ASP A 191 -17.09 22.55 3.66
N TRP A 192 -16.11 22.91 2.82
CA TRP A 192 -16.07 24.16 2.07
C TRP A 192 -17.33 24.47 1.25
#